data_AF-A0A4R3U660-F1
#
_entry.id   AF-A0A4R3U660-F1
#
_cell.length_a   1.000
_cell.length_b   1.000
_cell.length_c   1.000
_cell.angle_alpha   90.00
_cell.angle_beta   90.00
_cell.angle_gamma   90.00
#
_symmetry.space_group_name_H-M   'P 1'
#
loop_
_entity.id
_entity.type
_entity.pdbx_description
1 polymer ?
#
loop_
_entity_poly.entity_id
_entity_poly.type
_entity_poly.pdbx_seq_one_letter_code
_entity_poly.pdbx_strand_id
1 'polypeptide(L)'
;MLLLGTADHTQNYLHSAQEPFLFICGGGLAKQFAAEFPEAVRFNPRNHSFAIERNAYSVRDFAEILYSSGEGSNTLTVRNGKRALAKLLRDNTTPLHKLTGDRKDPAIAEALATVDDLLFSPALKRVLTRKPNFTFDRSVIADLDALHPTDAKMLARLLIGQHKGHIIVANARAYLCPLHMSLIEEQRLTVGLNTLSEVSRELQQVLLTIPDKYGYGCTYEDAVVLASYAGKMPDTDGHDTFVKEAMGLL
;
A
#
# COMPACT_ATOMS: atom_id res chain seq x y z
N MET A 1 -6.93 -8.53 8.53
CA MET A 1 -6.37 -9.90 8.53
C MET A 1 -4.92 -9.88 8.05
N LEU A 2 -4.02 -10.61 8.69
CA LEU A 2 -2.63 -10.82 8.28
C LEU A 2 -2.46 -12.24 7.75
N LEU A 3 -1.92 -12.38 6.54
CA LEU A 3 -1.61 -13.64 5.88
C LEU A 3 -0.10 -13.74 5.71
N LEU A 4 0.48 -14.80 6.25
CA LEU A 4 1.92 -15.01 6.30
C LEU A 4 2.29 -16.36 5.67
N GLY A 5 3.40 -16.36 4.93
CA GLY A 5 3.97 -17.55 4.32
C GLY A 5 3.86 -17.55 2.80
N THR A 6 4.41 -18.61 2.21
CA THR A 6 4.58 -18.72 0.74
C THR A 6 3.50 -19.56 0.07
N ALA A 7 2.58 -20.13 0.85
CA ALA A 7 1.47 -20.91 0.32
C ALA A 7 0.44 -20.01 -0.38
N ASP A 8 -0.46 -20.64 -1.16
CA ASP A 8 -1.53 -19.92 -1.83
C ASP A 8 -2.60 -19.46 -0.82
N HIS A 9 -2.69 -18.14 -0.64
CA HIS A 9 -3.69 -17.49 0.22
C HIS A 9 -4.90 -16.95 -0.55
N THR A 10 -5.10 -17.32 -1.81
CA THR A 10 -6.15 -16.74 -2.68
C THR A 10 -7.52 -16.78 -2.02
N GLN A 11 -7.92 -17.93 -1.47
CA GLN A 11 -9.23 -18.08 -0.84
C GLN A 11 -9.38 -17.21 0.41
N ASN A 12 -8.32 -17.03 1.20
CA ASN A 12 -8.37 -16.12 2.35
C ASN A 12 -8.61 -14.67 1.89
N TYR A 13 -7.92 -14.22 0.85
CA TYR A 13 -8.13 -12.87 0.31
C TYR A 13 -9.57 -12.67 -0.17
N LEU A 14 -10.09 -13.61 -0.97
CA LEU A 14 -11.46 -13.55 -1.49
C LEU A 14 -12.50 -13.52 -0.35
N HIS A 15 -12.37 -14.41 0.63
CA HIS A 15 -13.29 -14.49 1.77
C HIS A 15 -13.26 -13.24 2.66
N SER A 16 -12.10 -12.59 2.77
CA SER A 16 -11.95 -11.39 3.60
C SER A 16 -12.51 -10.13 2.95
N ALA A 17 -12.79 -10.13 1.65
CA ALA A 17 -13.15 -8.92 0.93
C ALA A 17 -14.49 -8.35 1.44
N GLN A 18 -14.48 -7.06 1.80
CA GLN A 18 -15.66 -6.33 2.29
C GLN A 18 -15.89 -5.17 1.35
N GLU A 19 -17.06 -5.11 0.70
CA GLU A 19 -17.34 -4.04 -0.26
C GLU A 19 -17.68 -2.70 0.42
N PRO A 20 -17.23 -1.57 -0.13
CA PRO A 20 -16.32 -1.46 -1.27
C PRO A 20 -14.88 -1.84 -0.85
N PHE A 21 -14.13 -2.54 -1.71
CA PHE A 21 -12.72 -2.86 -1.45
C PHE A 21 -11.76 -2.28 -2.50
N LEU A 22 -10.49 -2.14 -2.14
CA LEU A 22 -9.39 -1.96 -3.08
C LEU A 22 -8.47 -3.17 -2.96
N PHE A 23 -8.39 -3.94 -4.03
CA PHE A 23 -7.47 -5.06 -4.14
C PHE A 23 -6.24 -4.66 -4.96
N ILE A 24 -5.06 -4.74 -4.36
CA ILE A 24 -3.77 -4.47 -5.00
C ILE A 24 -2.99 -5.76 -5.07
N CYS A 25 -2.72 -6.20 -6.31
CA CYS A 25 -1.94 -7.40 -6.56
C CYS A 25 -1.26 -7.35 -7.93
N GLY A 26 -0.60 -8.46 -8.21
CA GLY A 26 -0.05 -8.80 -9.51
C GLY A 26 -0.65 -10.07 -10.11
N GLY A 27 -0.87 -10.08 -11.42
CA GLY A 27 -0.81 -11.30 -12.22
C GLY A 27 -2.03 -12.20 -12.08
N GLY A 28 -1.80 -13.49 -11.78
CA GLY A 28 -2.86 -14.51 -11.76
C GLY A 28 -3.97 -14.24 -10.74
N LEU A 29 -3.61 -13.65 -9.60
CA LEU A 29 -4.55 -13.38 -8.51
C LEU A 29 -5.57 -12.29 -8.87
N ALA A 30 -5.16 -11.28 -9.65
CA ALA A 30 -6.06 -10.25 -10.18
C ALA A 30 -7.20 -10.84 -11.00
N LYS A 31 -6.91 -11.89 -11.79
CA LYS A 31 -7.90 -12.56 -12.63
C LYS A 31 -8.92 -13.32 -11.80
N GLN A 32 -8.48 -13.97 -10.73
CA GLN A 32 -9.37 -14.71 -9.81
C GLN A 32 -10.30 -13.75 -9.08
N PHE A 33 -9.77 -12.65 -8.53
CA PHE A 33 -10.57 -11.59 -7.93
C PHE A 33 -11.61 -11.02 -8.90
N ALA A 34 -11.23 -10.80 -10.15
CA ALA A 34 -12.15 -10.25 -11.12
C ALA A 34 -13.17 -11.26 -11.68
N ALA A 35 -12.99 -12.55 -11.41
CA ALA A 35 -14.00 -13.58 -11.66
C ALA A 35 -15.00 -13.65 -10.50
N GLU A 36 -14.52 -13.53 -9.26
CA GLU A 36 -15.36 -13.53 -8.05
C GLU A 36 -16.18 -12.23 -7.91
N PHE A 37 -15.59 -11.09 -8.25
CA PHE A 37 -16.20 -9.76 -8.13
C PHE A 37 -16.37 -9.10 -9.51
N PRO A 38 -17.38 -9.52 -10.32
CA PRO A 38 -17.55 -9.03 -11.68
C PRO A 38 -17.91 -7.54 -11.75
N GLU A 39 -18.53 -7.00 -10.71
CA GLU A 39 -18.89 -5.57 -10.60
C GLU A 39 -17.71 -4.68 -10.18
N ALA A 40 -16.60 -5.28 -9.72
CA ALA A 40 -15.41 -4.53 -9.34
C ALA A 40 -14.72 -3.92 -10.56
N VAL A 41 -14.34 -2.66 -10.45
CA VAL A 41 -13.67 -1.96 -11.56
C VAL A 41 -12.21 -2.32 -11.60
N ARG A 42 -11.76 -2.73 -12.78
CA ARG A 42 -10.33 -2.95 -13.03
C ARG A 42 -9.64 -1.63 -13.28
N PHE A 43 -8.82 -1.19 -12.33
CA PHE A 43 -8.01 0.01 -12.52
C PHE A 43 -6.88 -0.28 -13.52
N ASN A 44 -6.82 0.52 -14.60
CA ASN A 44 -5.80 0.40 -15.63
C ASN A 44 -5.03 1.73 -15.79
N PRO A 45 -3.75 1.80 -15.39
CA PRO A 45 -2.93 3.02 -15.49
C PRO A 45 -2.81 3.60 -16.91
N ARG A 46 -3.08 2.81 -17.95
CA ARG A 46 -3.05 3.27 -19.35
C ARG A 46 -4.31 4.07 -19.73
N ASN A 47 -5.43 3.81 -19.08
CA ASN A 47 -6.75 4.33 -19.45
C ASN A 47 -7.36 5.22 -18.36
N HIS A 48 -6.98 5.00 -17.11
CA HIS A 48 -7.55 5.67 -15.95
C HIS A 48 -6.62 6.77 -15.44
N SER A 49 -7.26 7.81 -14.93
CA SER A 49 -6.66 8.96 -14.26
C SER A 49 -7.61 9.44 -13.18
N PHE A 50 -7.05 9.89 -12.07
CA PHE A 50 -7.81 10.39 -10.94
C PHE A 50 -7.19 11.70 -10.45
N ALA A 51 -8.03 12.54 -9.83
CA ALA A 51 -7.54 13.71 -9.11
C ALA A 51 -7.14 13.29 -7.70
N ILE A 52 -6.02 13.83 -7.22
CA ILE A 52 -5.65 13.72 -5.82
C ILE A 52 -6.61 14.60 -5.02
N GLU A 53 -7.19 14.03 -3.96
CA GLU A 53 -8.02 14.77 -3.02
C GLU A 53 -7.19 15.88 -2.33
N ARG A 54 -7.71 17.11 -2.31
CA ARG A 54 -6.96 18.30 -1.83
C ARG A 54 -7.31 18.74 -0.40
N ASN A 55 -7.89 17.86 0.41
CA ASN A 55 -8.06 18.15 1.83
C ASN A 55 -6.69 18.10 2.56
N ALA A 56 -6.62 18.66 3.77
CA ALA A 56 -5.37 18.81 4.52
C ALA A 56 -4.64 17.48 4.81
N TYR A 57 -5.38 16.39 5.01
CA TYR A 57 -4.81 15.07 5.29
C TYR A 57 -4.29 14.44 3.99
N SER A 58 -5.11 14.43 2.93
CA SER A 58 -4.75 13.83 1.64
C SER A 58 -3.54 14.47 0.97
N VAL A 59 -3.37 15.80 1.05
CA VAL A 59 -2.17 16.47 0.50
C VAL A 59 -0.91 16.17 1.32
N ARG A 60 -1.05 15.96 2.63
CA ARG A 60 0.05 15.57 3.51
C ARG A 60 0.47 14.14 3.22
N ASP A 61 -0.49 13.25 3.09
CA ASP A 61 -0.30 11.84 2.77
C ASP A 61 0.36 11.67 1.41
N PHE A 62 -0.12 12.42 0.40
CA PHE A 62 0.51 12.48 -0.91
C PHE A 62 1.97 12.90 -0.82
N ALA A 63 2.27 14.00 -0.11
CA ALA A 63 3.64 14.47 0.06
C ALA A 63 4.50 13.44 0.80
N GLU A 64 3.99 12.79 1.86
CA GLU A 64 4.70 11.73 2.58
C GLU A 64 5.04 10.56 1.65
N ILE A 65 4.10 10.12 0.81
CA ILE A 65 4.30 9.02 -0.14
C ILE A 65 5.44 9.34 -1.12
N LEU A 66 5.47 10.55 -1.69
CA LEU A 66 6.51 10.96 -2.63
C LEU A 66 7.90 11.00 -1.97
N TYR A 67 7.99 11.60 -0.77
CA TYR A 67 9.26 11.73 -0.05
C TYR A 67 9.70 10.44 0.66
N SER A 68 8.80 9.46 0.85
CA SER A 68 9.13 8.15 1.44
C SER A 68 9.95 7.23 0.52
N SER A 69 10.18 7.65 -0.73
CA SER A 69 10.82 6.83 -1.77
C SER A 69 12.30 7.18 -1.99
N GLY A 70 12.85 8.20 -1.31
CA GLY A 70 14.22 8.69 -1.51
C GLY A 70 15.17 8.41 -0.34
N GLU A 71 16.47 8.46 -0.63
CA GLU A 71 17.54 8.48 0.39
C GLU A 71 17.51 9.80 1.18
N GLY A 72 17.83 9.75 2.47
CA GLY A 72 17.89 10.96 3.30
C GLY A 72 16.54 11.48 3.82
N SER A 73 15.57 10.59 4.06
CA SER A 73 14.24 10.90 4.62
C SER A 73 14.26 11.76 5.90
N ASN A 74 15.38 11.75 6.64
CA ASN A 74 15.59 12.51 7.87
C ASN A 74 16.36 13.83 7.68
N THR A 75 16.68 14.23 6.46
CA THR A 75 17.36 15.50 6.19
C THR A 75 16.41 16.69 6.33
N LEU A 76 16.93 17.85 6.73
CA LEU A 76 16.16 19.10 6.80
C LEU A 76 15.56 19.48 5.44
N THR A 77 16.27 19.17 4.35
CA THR A 77 15.83 19.42 2.98
C THR A 77 14.57 18.63 2.66
N VAL A 78 14.54 17.31 2.94
CA VAL A 78 13.36 16.46 2.73
C VAL A 78 12.19 16.90 3.59
N ARG A 79 12.43 17.22 4.87
CA ARG A 79 11.37 17.70 5.78
C ARG A 79 10.73 19.00 5.29
N ASN A 80 11.55 19.97 4.86
CA ASN A 80 11.08 21.26 4.39
C ASN A 80 10.41 21.15 3.02
N GLY A 81 10.98 20.36 2.09
CA GLY A 81 10.40 20.07 0.79
C GLY A 81 9.02 19.41 0.90
N LYS A 82 8.88 18.39 1.76
CA LYS A 82 7.59 17.75 2.06
C LYS A 82 6.52 18.74 2.53
N ARG A 83 6.88 19.62 3.46
CA ARG A 83 5.96 20.66 3.95
C ARG A 83 5.60 21.68 2.86
N ALA A 84 6.59 22.08 2.06
CA ALA A 84 6.39 22.99 0.94
C ALA A 84 5.46 22.39 -0.11
N LEU A 85 5.64 21.11 -0.46
CA LEU A 85 4.77 20.39 -1.39
C LEU A 85 3.33 20.32 -0.87
N ALA A 86 3.12 19.91 0.38
CA ALA A 86 1.77 19.85 0.96
C ALA A 86 1.09 21.23 0.93
N LYS A 87 1.85 22.31 1.19
CA LYS A 87 1.35 23.69 1.10
C LYS A 87 0.99 24.09 -0.33
N LEU A 88 1.85 23.78 -1.30
CA LEU A 88 1.59 24.03 -2.73
C LEU A 88 0.33 23.29 -3.22
N LEU A 89 0.15 22.03 -2.81
CA LEU A 89 -1.00 21.23 -3.22
C LEU A 89 -2.31 21.74 -2.61
N ARG A 90 -2.27 22.22 -1.36
CA ARG A 90 -3.44 22.75 -0.66
C ARG A 90 -3.84 24.13 -1.18
N ASP A 91 -2.87 25.02 -1.34
CA ASP A 91 -3.10 26.44 -1.62
C ASP A 91 -3.32 26.69 -3.14
N ASN A 92 -3.00 25.71 -3.99
CA ASN A 92 -3.17 25.79 -5.43
C ASN A 92 -4.28 24.83 -5.89
N THR A 93 -5.05 25.21 -6.91
CA THR A 93 -6.01 24.32 -7.59
C THR A 93 -5.47 23.79 -8.91
N THR A 94 -4.27 24.24 -9.34
CA THR A 94 -3.68 23.82 -10.60
C THR A 94 -3.27 22.35 -10.62
N PRO A 95 -3.38 21.67 -11.77
CA PRO A 95 -2.86 20.31 -11.95
C PRO A 95 -1.39 20.19 -11.58
N LEU A 96 -0.95 18.98 -11.16
CA LEU A 96 0.43 18.71 -10.73
C LEU A 96 1.49 19.24 -11.71
N HIS A 97 1.30 19.01 -13.01
CA HIS A 97 2.24 19.46 -14.06
C HIS A 97 2.28 20.98 -14.29
N LYS A 98 1.44 21.75 -13.59
CA LYS A 98 1.39 23.22 -13.62
C LYS A 98 1.61 23.82 -12.24
N LEU A 99 2.16 23.07 -11.30
CA LEU A 99 2.54 23.63 -10.02
C LEU A 99 3.66 24.66 -10.23
N THR A 100 3.47 25.82 -9.61
CA THR A 100 4.43 26.93 -9.64
C THR A 100 4.68 27.41 -8.21
N GLY A 101 5.83 28.02 -8.00
CA GLY A 101 6.24 28.56 -6.70
C GLY A 101 7.55 29.35 -6.83
N ASP A 102 7.94 30.06 -5.77
CA ASP A 102 9.19 30.81 -5.74
C ASP A 102 10.40 29.85 -5.73
N ARG A 103 11.03 29.67 -6.90
CA ARG A 103 12.20 28.80 -7.06
C ARG A 103 13.46 29.30 -6.34
N LYS A 104 13.42 30.50 -5.74
CA LYS A 104 14.49 30.98 -4.85
C LYS A 104 14.41 30.37 -3.46
N ASP A 105 13.23 29.90 -3.03
CA ASP A 105 13.07 29.12 -1.80
C ASP A 105 13.54 27.67 -2.08
N PRO A 106 14.60 27.19 -1.41
CA PRO A 106 15.10 25.83 -1.62
C PRO A 106 14.06 24.74 -1.37
N ALA A 107 13.14 24.95 -0.43
CA ALA A 107 12.10 23.97 -0.13
C ALA A 107 11.06 23.87 -1.24
N ILE A 108 10.73 25.01 -1.88
CA ILE A 108 9.82 25.06 -3.04
C ILE A 108 10.51 24.48 -4.27
N ALA A 109 11.78 24.80 -4.49
CA ALA A 109 12.57 24.22 -5.58
C ALA A 109 12.63 22.69 -5.49
N GLU A 110 12.91 22.15 -4.30
CA GLU A 110 12.92 20.71 -4.02
C GLU A 110 11.54 20.06 -4.26
N ALA A 111 10.46 20.69 -3.77
CA ALA A 111 9.10 20.19 -3.97
C ALA A 111 8.72 20.11 -5.44
N LEU A 112 9.09 21.13 -6.24
CA LEU A 112 8.84 21.13 -7.68
C LEU A 112 9.69 20.07 -8.40
N ALA A 113 10.97 19.92 -8.03
CA ALA A 113 11.84 18.89 -8.59
C ALA A 113 11.31 17.47 -8.30
N THR A 114 10.83 17.23 -7.08
CA THR A 114 10.23 15.94 -6.69
C THR A 114 8.98 15.63 -7.52
N VAL A 115 8.15 16.65 -7.82
CA VAL A 115 7.00 16.49 -8.71
C VAL A 115 7.45 16.24 -10.16
N ASP A 116 8.46 16.95 -10.64
CA ASP A 116 9.00 16.75 -11.99
C ASP A 116 9.57 15.32 -12.15
N ASP A 117 10.27 14.80 -11.15
CA ASP A 117 10.80 13.43 -11.11
C ASP A 117 9.67 12.38 -11.12
N LEU A 118 8.61 12.60 -10.34
CA LEU A 118 7.41 11.75 -10.37
C LEU A 118 6.79 11.71 -11.77
N LEU A 119 6.69 12.88 -12.41
CA LEU A 119 6.11 13.04 -13.74
C LEU A 119 7.06 12.65 -14.87
N PHE A 120 8.30 12.27 -14.56
CA PHE A 120 9.21 11.65 -15.52
C PHE A 120 8.70 10.27 -15.96
N SER A 121 8.01 9.54 -15.07
CA SER A 121 7.30 8.31 -15.44
C SER A 121 6.10 8.64 -16.35
N PRO A 122 6.04 8.07 -17.57
CA PRO A 122 4.89 8.25 -18.45
C PRO A 122 3.58 7.69 -17.87
N ALA A 123 3.67 6.64 -17.03
CA ALA A 123 2.51 6.01 -16.40
C ALA A 123 1.95 6.93 -15.30
N LEU A 124 2.79 7.39 -14.38
CA LEU A 124 2.37 8.27 -13.29
C LEU A 124 1.92 9.63 -13.83
N LYS A 125 2.64 10.20 -14.80
CA LYS A 125 2.23 11.43 -15.49
C LYS A 125 0.83 11.27 -16.06
N ARG A 126 0.55 10.18 -16.77
CA ARG A 126 -0.77 9.94 -17.35
C ARG A 126 -1.88 9.89 -16.29
N VAL A 127 -1.67 9.09 -15.26
CA VAL A 127 -2.67 8.87 -14.20
C VAL A 127 -2.97 10.18 -13.44
N LEU A 128 -1.94 10.98 -13.17
CA LEU A 128 -2.03 12.11 -12.25
C LEU A 128 -2.29 13.47 -12.92
N THR A 129 -2.19 13.57 -14.26
CA THR A 129 -2.29 14.86 -14.96
C THR A 129 -3.41 14.95 -15.99
N ARG A 130 -3.96 13.82 -16.43
CA ARG A 130 -5.11 13.81 -17.35
C ARG A 130 -6.39 14.20 -16.62
N LYS A 131 -7.41 14.54 -17.42
CA LYS A 131 -8.75 14.81 -16.89
C LYS A 131 -9.24 13.56 -16.13
N PRO A 132 -9.60 13.67 -14.84
CA PRO A 132 -10.05 12.53 -14.06
C PRO A 132 -11.21 11.81 -14.74
N ASN A 133 -11.11 10.49 -14.80
CA ASN A 133 -12.12 9.58 -15.35
C ASN A 133 -12.30 8.31 -14.51
N PHE A 134 -11.74 8.32 -13.29
CA PHE A 134 -11.78 7.22 -12.35
C PHE A 134 -12.16 7.73 -10.95
N THR A 135 -13.01 6.98 -10.25
CA THR A 135 -13.55 7.29 -8.92
C THR A 135 -13.34 6.10 -7.98
N PHE A 136 -13.29 6.36 -6.67
CA PHE A 136 -13.00 5.38 -5.62
C PHE A 136 -14.26 4.97 -4.82
N ASP A 137 -15.43 5.13 -5.42
CA ASP A 137 -16.75 4.91 -4.81
C ASP A 137 -17.25 3.45 -4.87
N ARG A 138 -16.41 2.54 -5.37
CA ARG A 138 -16.75 1.13 -5.64
C ARG A 138 -15.58 0.21 -5.38
N SER A 139 -15.83 -1.09 -5.48
CA SER A 139 -14.77 -2.10 -5.44
C SER A 139 -13.82 -1.93 -6.62
N VAL A 140 -12.52 -1.96 -6.36
CA VAL A 140 -11.44 -1.72 -7.34
C VAL A 140 -10.45 -2.87 -7.30
N ILE A 141 -10.08 -3.36 -8.47
CA ILE A 141 -8.99 -4.32 -8.66
C ILE A 141 -7.88 -3.59 -9.41
N ALA A 142 -6.75 -3.38 -8.76
CA ALA A 142 -5.57 -2.74 -9.33
C ALA A 142 -4.50 -3.80 -9.61
N ASP A 143 -4.43 -4.24 -10.87
CA ASP A 143 -3.36 -5.08 -11.39
C ASP A 143 -2.20 -4.20 -11.86
N LEU A 144 -1.10 -4.22 -11.11
CA LEU A 144 0.04 -3.33 -11.31
C LEU A 144 1.28 -4.02 -11.89
N ASP A 145 1.20 -5.31 -12.26
CA ASP A 145 2.35 -6.09 -12.74
C ASP A 145 2.93 -5.59 -14.06
N ALA A 146 2.11 -4.94 -14.89
CA ALA A 146 2.55 -4.39 -16.16
C ALA A 146 3.33 -3.06 -16.03
N LEU A 147 3.51 -2.54 -14.82
CA LEU A 147 4.25 -1.31 -14.55
C LEU A 147 5.68 -1.59 -14.07
N HIS A 148 6.57 -0.62 -14.27
CA HIS A 148 7.87 -0.65 -13.62
C HIS A 148 7.69 -0.69 -12.09
N PRO A 149 8.51 -1.43 -11.32
CA PRO A 149 8.32 -1.61 -9.88
C PRO A 149 8.17 -0.30 -9.09
N THR A 150 8.96 0.73 -9.44
CA THR A 150 8.86 2.07 -8.84
C THR A 150 7.50 2.71 -9.08
N ASP A 151 6.97 2.61 -10.29
CA ASP A 151 5.67 3.17 -10.67
C ASP A 151 4.53 2.40 -10.02
N ALA A 152 4.61 1.07 -10.01
CA ALA A 152 3.65 0.19 -9.34
C ALA A 152 3.57 0.52 -7.85
N LYS A 153 4.72 0.65 -7.18
CA LYS A 153 4.82 1.00 -5.76
C LYS A 153 4.21 2.36 -5.47
N MET A 154 4.57 3.38 -6.24
CA MET A 154 4.05 4.74 -6.06
C MET A 154 2.53 4.76 -6.26
N LEU A 155 2.05 4.15 -7.34
CA LEU A 155 0.65 4.13 -7.69
C LEU A 155 -0.19 3.34 -6.68
N ALA A 156 0.29 2.18 -6.22
CA ALA A 156 -0.35 1.41 -5.17
C ALA A 156 -0.57 2.26 -3.92
N ARG A 157 0.47 2.95 -3.45
CA ARG A 157 0.39 3.82 -2.26
C ARG A 157 -0.63 4.94 -2.43
N LEU A 158 -0.66 5.56 -3.61
CA LEU A 158 -1.63 6.61 -3.93
C LEU A 158 -3.07 6.09 -4.00
N LEU A 159 -3.27 4.88 -4.52
CA LEU A 159 -4.59 4.24 -4.55
C LEU A 159 -5.07 3.90 -3.12
N ILE A 160 -4.18 3.36 -2.27
CA ILE A 160 -4.46 3.05 -0.86
C ILE A 160 -4.92 4.30 -0.11
N GLY A 161 -4.21 5.42 -0.25
CA GLY A 161 -4.55 6.66 0.44
C GLY A 161 -5.88 7.30 0.00
N GLN A 162 -6.40 6.95 -1.17
CA GLN A 162 -7.65 7.52 -1.71
C GLN A 162 -8.88 6.65 -1.51
N HIS A 163 -8.71 5.32 -1.44
CA HIS A 163 -9.83 4.42 -1.23
C HIS A 163 -10.29 4.43 0.22
N LYS A 164 -11.61 4.54 0.44
CA LYS A 164 -12.23 4.67 1.77
C LYS A 164 -12.80 3.36 2.33
N GLY A 165 -12.77 2.28 1.54
CA GLY A 165 -13.26 0.96 1.94
C GLY A 165 -12.15 0.02 2.40
N HIS A 166 -12.40 -1.29 2.33
CA HIS A 166 -11.46 -2.32 2.75
C HIS A 166 -10.26 -2.39 1.79
N ILE A 167 -9.03 -2.31 2.32
CA ILE A 167 -7.80 -2.40 1.55
C ILE A 167 -7.22 -3.81 1.67
N ILE A 168 -7.01 -4.47 0.53
CA ILE A 168 -6.46 -5.82 0.43
C ILE A 168 -5.17 -5.75 -0.39
N VAL A 169 -4.04 -6.08 0.24
CA VAL A 169 -2.71 -6.00 -0.37
C VAL A 169 -2.03 -7.36 -0.33
N ALA A 170 -1.91 -8.03 -1.47
CA ALA A 170 -1.31 -9.37 -1.53
C ALA A 170 0.20 -9.36 -1.24
N ASN A 171 0.90 -8.25 -1.51
CA ASN A 171 2.33 -8.09 -1.27
C ASN A 171 2.61 -6.80 -0.49
N ALA A 172 2.59 -6.89 0.84
CA ALA A 172 2.77 -5.72 1.70
C ALA A 172 4.14 -5.07 1.53
N ARG A 173 5.19 -5.88 1.36
CA ARG A 173 6.57 -5.43 1.19
C ARG A 173 6.69 -4.41 0.06
N ALA A 174 6.03 -4.69 -1.07
CA ALA A 174 6.09 -3.84 -2.24
C ALA A 174 5.28 -2.53 -2.06
N TYR A 175 4.09 -2.63 -1.46
CA TYR A 175 3.06 -1.59 -1.61
C TYR A 175 2.74 -0.82 -0.33
N LEU A 176 2.93 -1.40 0.86
CA LEU A 176 2.68 -0.69 2.11
C LEU A 176 3.83 0.26 2.48
N CYS A 177 3.50 1.22 3.34
CA CYS A 177 4.44 2.09 4.04
C CYS A 177 3.87 2.43 5.42
N PRO A 178 4.69 2.98 6.34
CA PRO A 178 4.23 3.31 7.70
C PRO A 178 3.01 4.24 7.75
N LEU A 179 2.82 5.09 6.73
CA LEU A 179 1.64 5.95 6.62
C LEU A 179 0.32 5.16 6.63
N HIS A 180 0.32 3.94 6.09
CA HIS A 180 -0.88 3.11 5.97
C HIS A 180 -1.25 2.37 7.26
N MET A 181 -0.53 2.59 8.37
CA MET A 181 -0.79 1.92 9.64
C MET A 181 -2.15 2.28 10.24
N SER A 182 -2.69 3.47 9.95
CA SER A 182 -4.04 3.85 10.40
C SER A 182 -5.12 2.89 9.90
N LEU A 183 -4.89 2.21 8.77
CA LEU A 183 -5.82 1.22 8.22
C LEU A 183 -6.02 0.03 9.17
N ILE A 184 -5.06 -0.26 10.04
CA ILE A 184 -5.16 -1.36 11.02
C ILE A 184 -6.07 -0.94 12.18
N GLU A 185 -5.91 0.29 12.67
CA GLU A 185 -6.80 0.87 13.70
C GLU A 185 -8.25 0.97 13.20
N GLU A 186 -8.42 1.31 11.92
CA GLU A 186 -9.72 1.39 11.26
C GLU A 186 -10.29 0.01 10.88
N GLN A 187 -9.56 -1.09 11.12
CA GLN A 187 -9.95 -2.46 10.74
C GLN A 187 -10.22 -2.63 9.24
N ARG A 188 -9.52 -1.86 8.40
CA ARG A 188 -9.68 -1.79 6.94
C ARG A 188 -8.52 -2.43 6.18
N LEU A 189 -7.71 -3.28 6.81
CA LEU A 189 -6.53 -3.87 6.16
C LEU A 189 -6.55 -5.41 6.18
N THR A 190 -6.46 -5.98 4.98
CA THR A 190 -6.01 -7.35 4.74
C THR A 190 -4.69 -7.33 3.99
N VAL A 191 -3.72 -8.11 4.46
CA VAL A 191 -2.34 -7.98 4.00
C VAL A 191 -1.62 -9.32 3.94
N GLY A 192 -0.88 -9.54 2.86
CA GLY A 192 -0.01 -10.69 2.63
C GLY A 192 1.47 -10.37 2.74
N LEU A 193 2.21 -11.28 3.35
CA LEU A 193 3.66 -11.30 3.41
C LEU A 193 4.18 -12.72 3.23
N ASN A 194 5.32 -12.90 2.56
CA ASN A 194 5.95 -14.23 2.55
C ASN A 194 6.63 -14.49 3.89
N THR A 195 7.33 -13.47 4.41
CA THR A 195 7.95 -13.51 5.74
C THR A 195 7.80 -12.18 6.46
N LEU A 196 7.86 -12.16 7.80
CA LEU A 196 7.83 -10.90 8.54
C LEU A 196 9.10 -10.08 8.27
N SER A 197 10.24 -10.75 8.07
CA SER A 197 11.54 -10.14 7.81
C SER A 197 11.61 -9.32 6.51
N GLU A 198 10.64 -9.47 5.61
CA GLU A 198 10.53 -8.70 4.36
C GLU A 198 10.22 -7.21 4.57
N VAL A 199 9.67 -6.83 5.72
CA VAL A 199 9.30 -5.45 6.05
C VAL A 199 10.11 -4.91 7.22
N SER A 200 10.13 -3.57 7.37
CA SER A 200 10.83 -2.92 8.49
C SER A 200 10.27 -3.39 9.84
N ARG A 201 11.12 -3.41 10.87
CA ARG A 201 10.72 -3.83 12.23
C ARG A 201 9.52 -3.07 12.77
N GLU A 202 9.43 -1.77 12.47
CA GLU A 202 8.29 -0.94 12.84
C GLU A 202 7.00 -1.43 12.17
N LEU A 203 7.04 -1.73 10.87
CA LEU A 203 5.90 -2.27 10.14
C LEU A 203 5.55 -3.69 10.62
N GLN A 204 6.53 -4.53 10.93
CA GLN A 204 6.29 -5.86 11.53
C GLN A 204 5.48 -5.75 12.82
N GLN A 205 5.93 -4.91 13.76
CA GLN A 205 5.28 -4.75 15.06
C GLN A 205 3.83 -4.32 14.93
N VAL A 206 3.55 -3.42 13.99
CA VAL A 206 2.20 -2.92 13.76
C VAL A 206 1.35 -3.94 13.02
N LEU A 207 1.88 -4.66 12.03
CA LEU A 207 1.12 -5.73 11.35
C LEU A 207 0.72 -6.85 12.33
N LEU A 208 1.57 -7.15 13.31
CA LEU A 208 1.28 -8.13 14.35
C LEU A 208 0.19 -7.67 15.34
N THR A 209 -0.27 -6.42 15.30
CA THR A 209 -1.46 -6.00 16.08
C THR A 209 -2.77 -6.38 15.41
N ILE A 210 -2.77 -6.76 14.13
CA ILE A 210 -3.95 -7.23 13.42
C ILE A 210 -4.50 -8.48 14.13
N PRO A 211 -5.77 -8.51 14.57
CA PRO A 211 -6.30 -9.62 15.37
C PRO A 211 -6.18 -10.97 14.66
N ASP A 212 -6.75 -11.07 13.45
CA ASP A 212 -6.78 -12.31 12.68
C ASP A 212 -5.47 -12.49 11.91
N LYS A 213 -4.73 -13.54 12.26
CA LYS A 213 -3.44 -13.90 11.65
C LYS A 213 -3.48 -15.36 11.23
N TYR A 214 -3.08 -15.62 9.99
CA TYR A 214 -3.01 -16.97 9.45
C TYR A 214 -1.64 -17.18 8.82
N GLY A 215 -1.03 -18.33 9.12
CA GLY A 215 0.26 -18.74 8.58
C GLY A 215 0.11 -20.02 7.77
N TYR A 216 0.59 -20.02 6.53
CA TYR A 216 0.68 -21.23 5.70
C TYR A 216 1.97 -21.23 4.87
N GLY A 217 2.80 -22.26 5.05
CA GLY A 217 4.13 -22.29 4.43
C GLY A 217 5.04 -21.18 4.97
N CYS A 218 4.94 -20.90 6.28
CA CYS A 218 5.79 -19.93 6.99
C CYS A 218 7.20 -20.50 7.25
N THR A 219 8.16 -19.61 7.54
CA THR A 219 9.40 -20.04 8.18
C THR A 219 9.14 -20.48 9.61
N TYR A 220 10.09 -21.20 10.21
CA TYR A 220 10.00 -21.61 11.61
C TYR A 220 9.87 -20.39 12.55
N GLU A 221 10.68 -19.35 12.32
CA GLU A 221 10.67 -18.13 13.13
C GLU A 221 9.31 -17.43 13.08
N ASP A 222 8.74 -17.32 11.89
CA ASP A 222 7.44 -16.72 11.66
C ASP A 222 6.31 -17.55 12.30
N ALA A 223 6.37 -18.89 12.19
CA ALA A 223 5.42 -19.79 12.81
C ALA A 223 5.43 -19.72 14.34
N VAL A 224 6.61 -19.62 14.97
CA VAL A 224 6.77 -19.42 16.42
C VAL A 224 6.17 -18.08 16.86
N VAL A 225 6.40 -17.00 16.09
CA VAL A 225 5.77 -15.71 16.37
C VAL A 225 4.25 -15.85 16.31
N LEU A 226 3.69 -16.45 15.27
CA LEU A 226 2.24 -16.66 15.16
C LEU A 226 1.68 -17.49 16.34
N ALA A 227 2.38 -18.55 16.75
CA ALA A 227 1.98 -19.40 17.88
C ALA A 227 1.90 -18.60 19.18
N SER A 228 2.87 -17.72 19.42
CA SER A 228 2.90 -16.85 20.61
C SER A 228 1.71 -15.89 20.66
N TYR A 229 1.34 -15.29 19.51
CA TYR A 229 0.17 -14.41 19.39
C TYR A 229 -1.16 -15.17 19.47
N ALA A 230 -1.17 -16.47 19.14
CA ALA A 230 -2.30 -17.37 19.37
C ALA A 230 -2.39 -17.88 20.83
N GLY A 231 -1.50 -17.42 21.72
CA GLY A 231 -1.47 -17.84 23.13
C GLY A 231 -0.99 -19.28 23.34
N LYS A 232 -0.27 -19.87 22.37
CA LYS A 232 0.31 -21.21 22.50
C LYS A 232 1.63 -21.12 23.26
N MET A 233 1.73 -21.83 24.37
CA MET A 233 2.94 -21.83 25.20
C MET A 233 4.02 -22.72 24.57
N PRO A 234 5.28 -22.27 24.51
CA PRO A 234 6.40 -23.10 24.09
C PRO A 234 6.47 -24.42 24.84
N ASP A 235 7.07 -25.45 24.22
CA ASP A 235 7.25 -26.79 24.79
C ASP A 235 5.95 -27.52 25.16
N THR A 236 4.85 -27.17 24.48
CA THR A 236 3.57 -27.88 24.58
C THR A 236 3.21 -28.53 23.25
N ASP A 237 2.54 -29.68 23.28
CA ASP A 237 2.05 -30.36 22.07
C ASP A 237 1.21 -29.43 21.19
N GLY A 238 0.44 -28.52 21.82
CA GLY A 238 -0.39 -27.54 21.12
C GLY A 238 0.40 -26.44 20.42
N HIS A 239 1.59 -26.09 20.91
CA HIS A 239 2.51 -25.17 20.23
C HIS A 239 3.20 -25.87 19.06
N ASP A 240 3.75 -27.06 19.29
CA ASP A 240 4.49 -27.80 18.27
C ASP A 240 3.61 -28.22 17.10
N THR A 241 2.35 -28.59 17.39
CA THR A 241 1.35 -28.86 16.35
C THR A 241 1.06 -27.61 15.54
N PHE A 242 0.79 -26.48 16.18
CA PHE A 242 0.52 -25.21 15.49
C PHE A 242 1.70 -24.78 14.60
N VAL A 243 2.93 -24.89 15.10
CA VAL A 243 4.13 -24.52 14.34
C VAL A 243 4.28 -25.42 13.10
N LYS A 244 4.09 -26.73 13.25
CA LYS A 244 4.15 -27.68 12.12
C LYS A 244 3.05 -27.42 11.10
N GLU A 245 1.82 -27.16 11.53
CA GLU A 245 0.70 -26.80 10.66
C GLU A 245 0.99 -25.51 9.87
N ALA A 246 1.45 -24.45 10.55
CA ALA A 246 1.76 -23.18 9.90
C ALA A 246 2.92 -23.29 8.89
N MET A 247 3.88 -24.18 9.14
CA MET A 247 4.96 -24.49 8.21
C MET A 247 4.53 -25.42 7.04
N GLY A 248 3.34 -26.03 7.11
CA GLY A 248 2.86 -27.01 6.13
C GLY A 248 3.55 -28.37 6.22
N LEU A 249 3.94 -28.79 7.44
CA LEU A 249 4.60 -30.07 7.72
C LEU A 249 3.63 -31.17 8.19
N LEU A 250 2.33 -30.87 8.28
CA LEU A 250 1.21 -31.75 8.61
C LEU A 250 0.12 -31.56 7.57
#